data_AF-A0AAE0SLY9-F1
#
_entry.id   AF-A0AAE0SLY9-F1
#
_cell.length_a   1.000
_cell.length_b   1.000
_cell.length_c   1.000
_cell.angle_alpha   90.00
_cell.angle_beta   90.00
_cell.angle_gamma   90.00
#
_symmetry.space_group_name_H-M   'P 1'
#
loop_
_entity.id
_entity.type
_entity.pdbx_description
1 polymer ?
#
loop_
_entity_poly.entity_id
_entity_poly.type
_entity_poly.pdbx_seq_one_letter_code
_entity_poly.pdbx_strand_id
1 'polypeptide(L)' 'GGQASGMVKRFSSTYLNDGNTYNIHTGIFTVPIDGTYIYTFSIIRILVNQVVAKLVVDNIEMIDATADALNDGRKRLLRK' A
#
# COMPACT_ATOMS: atom_id res chain seq x y z
N GLY A 1 -13.77 7.80 -16.35
CA GLY A 1 -13.39 7.04 -15.15
C GLY A 1 -12.11 6.30 -15.46
N GLY A 2 -10.97 6.81 -15.01
CA GLY A 2 -9.68 6.15 -15.20
C GLY A 2 -9.51 5.12 -14.09
N GLN A 3 -9.34 3.85 -14.47
CA GLN A 3 -8.91 2.84 -13.50
C GLN A 3 -7.57 3.30 -12.90
N ALA A 4 -7.46 3.24 -11.58
CA ALA A 4 -6.18 3.43 -10.91
C ALA A 4 -5.24 2.32 -11.41
N SER A 5 -4.41 2.64 -12.41
CA SER A 5 -3.34 1.78 -12.91
C SER A 5 -2.21 1.77 -11.87
N GLY A 6 -2.51 1.23 -10.69
CA GLY A 6 -1.62 1.08 -9.56
C GLY A 6 -1.51 -0.39 -9.22
N MET A 7 -0.29 -0.90 -9.07
CA MET A 7 -0.07 -2.28 -8.65
C MET A 7 -0.50 -2.46 -7.18
N VAL A 8 -1.41 -3.41 -6.93
CA VAL A 8 -1.81 -3.79 -5.56
C VAL A 8 -0.58 -4.22 -4.77
N LYS A 9 -0.40 -3.63 -3.57
CA LYS A 9 0.70 -3.97 -2.67
C LYS A 9 0.30 -5.14 -1.79
N ARG A 10 1.18 -6.13 -1.70
CA ARG A 10 0.98 -7.34 -0.89
C ARG A 10 1.88 -7.29 0.34
N PHE A 11 1.30 -7.58 1.50
CA PHE A 11 2.02 -7.79 2.74
C PHE A 11 2.14 -9.31 2.93
N SER A 12 3.33 -9.85 2.70
CA SER A 12 3.57 -11.30 2.71
C SER A 12 3.63 -11.92 4.11
N SER A 13 3.76 -11.09 5.15
CA SER A 13 3.77 -11.52 6.55
C SER A 13 2.51 -11.02 7.23
N THR A 14 1.77 -11.92 7.87
CA THR A 14 0.54 -11.61 8.63
C THR A 14 0.77 -11.97 10.09
N TYR A 15 0.65 -11.00 10.99
CA TYR A 15 0.70 -11.25 12.43
C TYR A 15 -0.66 -11.67 13.00
N LEU A 16 -1.75 -11.20 12.39
CA LEU A 16 -3.13 -11.55 12.70
C LEU A 16 -3.91 -11.57 11.38
N ASN A 17 -4.66 -12.64 11.13
CA ASN A 17 -5.51 -12.80 9.94
C ASN A 17 -6.69 -13.74 10.26
N ASP A 18 -7.39 -13.44 11.35
CA ASP A 18 -8.50 -14.26 11.81
C ASP A 18 -9.61 -14.31 10.75
N GLY A 19 -10.12 -15.52 10.49
CA GLY A 19 -11.10 -15.76 9.44
C GLY A 19 -10.54 -15.72 8.01
N ASN A 20 -9.21 -15.63 7.83
CA ASN A 20 -8.53 -15.61 6.51
C ASN A 20 -9.08 -14.52 5.57
N THR A 21 -9.42 -13.37 6.14
CA THR A 21 -10.07 -12.26 5.43
C THR A 21 -9.10 -11.43 4.60
N TYR A 22 -7.81 -11.43 4.95
CA TYR A 22 -6.74 -10.90 4.09
C TYR A 22 -6.12 -12.03 3.25
N ASN A 23 -6.17 -11.89 1.92
CA ASN A 23 -5.51 -12.81 1.00
C ASN A 23 -4.09 -12.30 0.69
N ILE A 24 -3.06 -12.99 1.22
CA ILE A 24 -1.65 -12.61 1.03
C ILE A 24 -1.17 -12.68 -0.43
N HIS A 25 -1.84 -13.46 -1.28
CA HIS A 25 -1.46 -13.63 -2.67
C HIS A 25 -1.99 -12.50 -3.56
N THR A 26 -3.17 -11.95 -3.24
CA THR A 26 -3.81 -10.85 -3.98
C THR A 26 -3.61 -9.48 -3.32
N GLY A 27 -3.38 -9.44 -2.01
CA GLY A 27 -3.31 -8.21 -1.22
C GLY A 27 -4.67 -7.61 -0.88
N ILE A 28 -5.76 -8.35 -1.07
CA ILE A 28 -7.14 -7.90 -0.85
C ILE A 28 -7.61 -8.35 0.53
N PHE A 29 -8.21 -7.42 1.28
CA PHE A 29 -9.00 -7.70 2.47
C PHE A 29 -10.48 -7.76 2.09
N THR A 30 -11.16 -8.84 2.41
CA THR A 30 -12.60 -9.00 2.22
C THR A 30 -13.30 -8.87 3.55
N VAL A 31 -14.17 -7.86 3.66
CA VAL A 31 -15.00 -7.62 4.84
C VAL A 31 -15.85 -8.87 5.14
N PRO A 32 -15.69 -9.50 6.33
CA PRO A 32 -16.42 -10.74 6.64
C PRO A 32 -17.86 -10.47 7.09
N ILE A 33 -18.13 -9.31 7.69
CA ILE A 33 -19.41 -8.93 8.29
C ILE A 33 -19.62 -7.42 8.09
N ASP A 34 -20.85 -7.00 7.80
CA ASP A 34 -21.22 -5.60 7.67
C ASP A 34 -20.85 -4.79 8.91
N GLY A 35 -20.23 -3.62 8.70
CA GLY A 35 -19.81 -2.75 9.79
C GLY A 35 -18.80 -1.69 9.38
N THR A 36 -18.27 -1.00 10.38
CA THR A 36 -17.24 0.03 10.20
C THR A 36 -15.85 -0.56 10.43
N TYR A 37 -14.94 -0.30 9.49
CA TYR A 37 -13.56 -0.78 9.53
C TYR A 37 -12.59 0.40 9.50
N ILE A 38 -11.51 0.30 10.28
CA ILE A 38 -10.42 1.26 10.27
C ILE A 38 -9.25 0.64 9.53
N TYR A 39 -8.76 1.32 8.50
CA TYR A 39 -7.58 0.92 7.75
C TYR A 39 -6.44 1.89 8.01
N THR A 40 -5.26 1.35 8.29
CA THR A 40 -4.02 2.13 8.41
C THR A 40 -2.91 1.35 7.73
N PHE A 41 -2.11 2.02 6.92
CA PHE A 41 -0.97 1.41 6.24
C PHE A 41 0.21 2.38 6.23
N SER A 42 1.41 1.82 6.12
CA SER A 42 2.64 2.61 6.01
C SER A 42 3.54 2.01 4.95
N ILE A 43 3.99 2.83 4.01
CA ILE A 43 4.95 2.45 2.98
C ILE A 43 6.27 3.14 3.30
N ILE A 44 7.23 2.36 3.83
CA ILE A 44 8.46 2.90 4.43
C ILE A 44 9.69 2.88 3.50
N ARG A 45 9.61 2.23 2.33
CA ARG A 45 10.72 2.16 1.37
C ARG A 45 10.30 2.75 0.03
N ILE A 46 10.92 3.86 -0.31
CA ILE A 46 10.70 4.57 -1.58
C ILE A 46 11.97 4.38 -2.43
N LEU A 47 11.89 3.52 -3.45
CA LEU A 47 13.00 3.27 -4.39
C LEU A 47 12.96 4.18 -5.63
N VAL A 48 11.88 4.94 -5.77
CA VAL A 48 11.56 5.85 -6.88
C VAL A 48 11.37 7.26 -6.34
N ASN A 49 11.28 8.28 -7.20
CA ASN A 49 11.22 9.67 -6.74
C ASN A 49 9.93 10.01 -5.98
N GLN A 50 8.83 9.30 -6.26
CA GLN A 50 7.54 9.49 -5.62
C GLN A 50 6.79 8.17 -5.55
N VAL A 51 6.11 7.94 -4.44
CA VAL A 51 5.14 6.85 -4.26
C VAL A 51 3.80 7.45 -3.91
N VAL A 52 2.77 7.02 -4.63
CA VAL A 52 1.37 7.25 -4.26
C VAL A 52 0.81 5.92 -3.79
N ALA A 53 0.37 5.87 -2.54
CA ALA A 53 -0.37 4.75 -1.98
C ALA A 53 -1.85 5.10 -1.92
N LYS A 54 -2.72 4.17 -2.28
CA LYS A 54 -4.16 4.40 -2.37
C LYS A 54 -4.91 3.32 -1.60
N LEU A 55 -5.93 3.71 -0.86
CA LEU A 55 -6.96 2.80 -0.36
C LEU A 55 -8.06 2.72 -1.42
N VAL A 56 -8.33 1.50 -1.90
CA VAL A 56 -9.32 1.23 -2.94
C VAL A 56 -10.34 0.23 -2.40
N VAL A 57 -11.63 0.56 -2.50
CA VAL A 57 -12.76 -0.29 -2.09
C VAL A 57 -13.62 -0.53 -3.32
N ASP A 58 -13.81 -1.78 -3.72
CA ASP A 58 -14.61 -2.18 -4.90
C ASP A 58 -14.24 -1.39 -6.17
N ASN A 59 -12.93 -1.19 -6.39
CA ASN A 59 -12.34 -0.42 -7.48
C ASN A 59 -12.57 1.11 -7.41
N ILE A 60 -13.10 1.61 -6.30
CA ILE A 60 -13.27 3.04 -6.00
C ILE A 60 -12.14 3.49 -5.09
N GLU A 61 -11.39 4.49 -5.53
CA GLU A 61 -10.36 5.14 -4.71
C GLU A 61 -11.03 5.96 -3.59
N MET A 62 -10.71 5.61 -2.34
CA MET A 62 -11.28 6.26 -1.16
C MET A 62 -10.32 7.32 -0.61
N ILE A 63 -9.02 7.03 -0.59
CA ILE A 63 -7.96 7.87 0.00
C ILE A 63 -6.67 7.69 -0.81
N ASP A 64 -5.91 8.77 -0.98
CA ASP A 64 -4.52 8.74 -1.42
C ASP A 64 -3.54 9.25 -0.35
N ALA A 65 -2.31 8.77 -0.42
CA ALA A 65 -1.18 9.21 0.38
C ALA A 65 0.04 9.30 -0.54
N THR A 66 0.56 10.51 -0.71
CA THR A 66 1.73 10.77 -1.55
C THR A 66 2.97 10.98 -0.69
N ALA A 67 4.06 10.30 -1.03
CA ALA A 67 5.35 10.46 -0.40
C ALA A 67 6.43 10.59 -1.48
N ASP A 68 7.22 11.66 -1.40
CA ASP A 68 8.40 11.85 -2.24
C ASP A 68 9.61 11.16 -1.59
N ALA A 69 10.49 10.58 -2.40
CA ALA A 69 11.76 10.09 -1.89
C ALA A 69 12.54 11.26 -1.32
N LEU A 70 13.03 11.07 -0.10
CA LEU A 70 14.08 11.93 0.43
C LEU A 70 15.25 11.86 -0.56
N ASN A 71 15.61 13.01 -1.12
CA ASN A 71 16.81 13.16 -1.93
C ASN A 71 18.02 13.12 -0.99
N ASP A 72 18.23 11.98 -0.32
CA ASP A 72 19.34 11.81 0.60
C ASP A 72 20.63 11.76 -0.22
N GLY A 73 21.42 12.82 -0.12
CA GLY A 73 22.72 12.99 -0.78
C GLY A 73 23.71 11.84 -0.56
N ARG A 74 23.38 10.85 0.29
CA ARG A 74 24.10 9.57 0.44
C ARG A 74 24.27 8.75 -0.85
N LYS A 75 23.42 8.90 -1.87
CA LYS A 75 23.67 8.23 -3.17
C LYS A 75 24.91 8.76 -3.91
N ARG A 76 25.45 9.94 -3.55
CA ARG A 76 26.67 10.50 -4.19
C ARG A 76 27.98 9.96 -3.61
N LEU A 77 27.95 9.30 -2.45
CA LEU A 77 29.16 8.88 -1.72
C LEU A 77 29.58 7.41 -1.96
N LEU A 78 28.80 6.64 -2.74
CA LEU A 78 29.11 5.23 -3.06
C LEU A 78 29.61 5.02 -4.50
N ARG A 79 30.01 6.10 -5.19
CA ARG A 79 30.80 6.04 -6.43
C ARG A 79 32.19 6.58 -6.14
N LYS A 80 33.07 5.72 -5.64
CA LYS A 80 34.53 5.88 -5.72
C LYS A 80 35.12 4.55 -6.15
#